data_AF-A0A523ACW6-F1
#
_entry.id   AF-A0A523ACW6-F1
#
_cell.length_a   1.000
_cell.length_b   1.000
_cell.length_c   1.000
_cell.angle_alpha   90.00
_cell.angle_beta   90.00
_cell.angle_gamma   90.00
#
_symmetry.space_group_name_H-M   'P 1'
#
loop_
_entity.id
_entity.type
_entity.pdbx_description
1 polymer ?
#
loop_
_entity_poly.entity_id
_entity_poly.type
_entity_poly.pdbx_seq_one_letter_code
_entity_poly.pdbx_strand_id
1 'polypeptide(L)'
;MSDDRLAKYRNGDYINSETVLGVIAIDPAMIPPLPKIIDNILVWSLLDIPLYIDIRNIIDKIAETDPLWGVTLLTEDFLFKVLYRVNSIYGNYSDIIKALTFTSPYNLDPYLNDFLVRYTFDSAYTPTFAQYADFGLRYTAREYFENGGRGYLIEPPKPNPGYDGYYYYIYNMKKVKVPFVTVLSELDGLVKSDQIIRDLMQAKTPHPLDRYRIIPNTGHVDLPFGLNAPTDVFPFIGQWLDDLKAQKGYTVTPH
;
A
#
# COMPACT_ATOMS: atom_id res chain seq x y z
N MET A 1 -12.20 6.71 -18.95
CA MET A 1 -11.49 6.22 -20.17
C MET A 1 -10.02 6.62 -20.04
N SER A 2 -9.06 5.74 -20.38
CA SER A 2 -7.64 6.10 -20.33
C SER A 2 -7.26 7.03 -21.47
N ASP A 3 -6.48 8.08 -21.18
CA ASP A 3 -5.83 8.88 -22.22
C ASP A 3 -4.67 8.07 -22.84
N ASP A 4 -4.91 7.53 -24.04
CA ASP A 4 -3.94 6.70 -24.75
C ASP A 4 -2.67 7.49 -25.13
N ARG A 5 -2.78 8.80 -25.35
CA ARG A 5 -1.63 9.64 -25.66
C ARG A 5 -0.75 9.82 -24.43
N LEU A 6 -1.35 10.13 -23.28
CA LEU A 6 -0.63 10.21 -22.01
C LEU A 6 0.00 8.86 -21.64
N ALA A 7 -0.71 7.74 -21.87
CA ALA A 7 -0.17 6.40 -21.65
C ALA A 7 1.08 6.12 -22.49
N LYS A 8 1.11 6.57 -23.76
CA LYS A 8 2.30 6.46 -24.62
C LYS A 8 3.48 7.28 -24.08
N TYR A 9 3.24 8.51 -23.62
CA TYR A 9 4.29 9.35 -23.02
C TYR A 9 4.86 8.72 -21.74
N ARG A 10 3.99 8.29 -20.83
CA ARG A 10 4.40 7.68 -19.55
C ARG A 10 5.16 6.37 -19.74
N ASN A 11 4.79 5.58 -20.75
CA ASN A 11 5.50 4.35 -21.11
C ASN A 11 6.82 4.59 -21.88
N GLY A 12 7.14 5.84 -22.22
CA GLY A 12 8.36 6.16 -22.96
C GLY A 12 8.30 5.80 -24.44
N ASP A 13 7.11 5.60 -25.01
CA ASP A 13 6.95 5.46 -26.47
C ASP A 13 7.39 6.77 -27.18
N TYR A 14 7.30 7.91 -26.47
CA TYR A 14 7.93 9.18 -26.82
C TYR A 14 8.53 9.81 -25.56
N ILE A 15 9.80 10.23 -25.62
CA ILE A 15 10.50 10.80 -24.46
C ILE A 15 10.09 12.27 -24.28
N ASN A 16 9.55 12.61 -23.10
CA ASN A 16 9.24 13.97 -22.67
C ASN A 16 9.25 14.10 -21.14
N SER A 17 8.75 15.22 -20.62
CA SER A 17 8.63 15.48 -19.18
C SER A 17 7.67 14.55 -18.43
N GLU A 18 6.78 13.84 -19.13
CA GLU A 18 5.80 12.89 -18.55
C GLU A 18 6.34 11.46 -18.55
N THR A 19 7.51 11.20 -19.14
CA THR A 19 8.06 9.85 -19.24
C THR A 19 8.47 9.31 -17.87
N VAL A 20 7.90 8.16 -17.50
CA VAL A 20 8.26 7.45 -16.28
C VAL A 20 9.37 6.46 -16.59
N LEU A 21 10.52 6.61 -15.95
CA LEU A 21 11.69 5.76 -16.18
C LEU A 21 11.55 4.37 -15.52
N GLY A 22 10.84 4.31 -14.40
CA GLY A 22 10.55 3.10 -13.66
C GLY A 22 9.78 3.43 -12.40
N VAL A 23 9.27 2.41 -11.73
CA VAL A 23 8.45 2.54 -10.51
C VAL A 23 9.12 1.76 -9.38
N ILE A 24 9.32 2.43 -8.25
CA ILE A 24 9.70 1.81 -6.98
C ILE A 24 8.42 1.63 -6.18
N ALA A 25 8.01 0.39 -5.97
CA ALA A 25 6.82 0.03 -5.23
C ALA A 25 7.22 -0.61 -3.88
N ILE A 26 7.08 0.12 -2.78
CA ILE A 26 7.35 -0.39 -1.44
C ILE A 26 6.00 -0.74 -0.81
N ASP A 27 5.76 -2.03 -0.58
CA ASP A 27 4.50 -2.62 -0.12
C ASP A 27 3.25 -1.98 -0.78
N PRO A 28 3.16 -2.00 -2.13
CA PRO A 28 2.09 -1.29 -2.82
C PRO A 28 0.73 -1.88 -2.46
N ALA A 29 -0.17 -1.06 -1.93
CA ALA A 29 -1.55 -1.45 -1.72
C ALA A 29 -2.29 -1.53 -3.07
N MET A 30 -3.04 -2.62 -3.28
CA MET A 30 -3.94 -2.75 -4.43
C MET A 30 -5.34 -3.12 -3.97
N ILE A 31 -5.55 -4.37 -3.54
CA ILE A 31 -6.83 -4.86 -3.03
C ILE A 31 -6.58 -5.31 -1.59
N PRO A 32 -6.89 -4.48 -0.59
CA PRO A 32 -6.61 -4.82 0.80
C PRO A 32 -7.51 -5.98 1.26
N PRO A 33 -7.02 -6.90 2.11
CA PRO A 33 -7.80 -8.01 2.63
C PRO A 33 -8.74 -7.51 3.74
N LEU A 34 -9.86 -6.90 3.36
CA LEU A 34 -10.82 -6.33 4.29
C LEU A 34 -11.90 -7.33 4.73
N PRO A 35 -12.31 -7.32 6.01
CA PRO A 35 -13.34 -8.21 6.51
C PRO A 35 -14.74 -7.80 6.04
N LYS A 36 -15.59 -8.76 5.65
CA LYS A 36 -16.94 -8.46 5.14
C LYS A 36 -17.87 -7.75 6.13
N ILE A 37 -17.55 -7.76 7.44
CA ILE A 37 -18.37 -7.10 8.47
C ILE A 37 -18.47 -5.58 8.26
N ILE A 38 -17.50 -4.98 7.58
CA ILE A 38 -17.53 -3.55 7.26
C ILE A 38 -18.32 -3.21 5.98
N ASP A 39 -18.84 -4.21 5.24
CA ASP A 39 -19.68 -4.00 4.05
C ASP A 39 -21.15 -3.75 4.44
N ASN A 40 -21.44 -2.55 4.94
CA ASN A 40 -22.79 -2.15 5.30
C ASN A 40 -23.03 -0.65 5.12
N ILE A 41 -24.29 -0.28 4.91
CA ILE A 41 -24.69 1.09 4.54
C ILE A 41 -24.25 2.15 5.56
N LEU A 42 -24.15 1.81 6.85
CA LEU A 42 -23.74 2.77 7.88
C LEU A 42 -22.26 3.11 7.75
N VAL A 43 -21.41 2.09 7.55
CA VAL A 43 -19.99 2.29 7.29
C VAL A 43 -19.80 3.09 6.01
N TRP A 44 -20.46 2.69 4.92
CA TRP A 44 -20.41 3.39 3.65
C TRP A 44 -20.83 4.86 3.76
N SER A 45 -21.90 5.14 4.50
CA SER A 45 -22.36 6.51 4.76
C SER A 45 -21.33 7.34 5.52
N LEU A 46 -20.55 6.75 6.42
CA LEU A 46 -19.47 7.45 7.13
C LEU A 46 -18.25 7.71 6.24
N LEU A 47 -17.95 6.77 5.34
CA LEU A 47 -16.82 6.86 4.42
C LEU A 47 -17.06 7.86 3.28
N ASP A 48 -18.33 8.05 2.89
CA ASP A 48 -18.73 8.95 1.79
C ASP A 48 -18.70 10.44 2.17
N ILE A 49 -18.80 10.77 3.47
CA ILE A 49 -18.70 12.16 3.92
C ILE A 49 -17.25 12.63 3.67
N PRO A 50 -16.98 13.74 2.96
CA PRO A 50 -15.63 14.19 2.63
C PRO A 50 -14.93 14.86 3.82
N LEU A 51 -14.66 14.10 4.87
CA LEU A 51 -13.96 14.54 6.07
C LEU A 51 -12.44 14.43 5.91
N TYR A 52 -11.75 15.52 6.21
CA TYR A 52 -10.32 15.52 6.51
C TYR A 52 -10.10 15.15 7.97
N ILE A 53 -9.28 14.13 8.22
CA ILE A 53 -8.90 13.69 9.55
C ILE A 53 -7.40 13.95 9.71
N ASP A 54 -7.07 14.90 10.58
CA ASP A 54 -5.70 15.24 10.98
C ASP A 54 -5.23 14.28 12.07
N ILE A 55 -4.77 13.09 11.65
CA ILE A 55 -4.41 12.01 12.55
C ILE A 55 -3.19 12.40 13.40
N ARG A 56 -2.19 13.04 12.79
CA ARG A 56 -0.99 13.52 13.48
C ARG A 56 -1.34 14.46 14.63
N ASN A 57 -2.16 15.48 14.39
CA ASN A 57 -2.57 16.41 15.44
C ASN A 57 -3.40 15.74 16.54
N ILE A 58 -4.22 14.73 16.21
CA ILE A 58 -4.93 13.94 17.21
C ILE A 58 -3.95 13.17 18.08
N ILE A 59 -2.98 12.48 17.48
CA ILE A 59 -1.94 11.72 18.19
C ILE A 59 -1.09 12.64 19.05
N ASP A 60 -0.64 13.78 18.52
CA ASP A 60 0.18 14.73 19.26
C ASP A 60 -0.56 15.27 20.49
N LYS A 61 -1.85 15.62 20.35
CA LYS A 61 -2.67 16.05 21.50
C LYS A 61 -2.84 14.96 22.55
N ILE A 62 -3.05 13.70 22.12
CA ILE A 62 -3.12 12.57 23.06
C ILE A 62 -1.79 12.45 23.81
N ALA A 63 -0.68 12.48 23.09
CA ALA A 63 0.63 12.31 23.67
C ALA A 63 1.05 13.47 24.61
N GLU A 64 0.61 14.69 24.33
CA GLU A 64 0.80 15.86 25.21
C GLU A 64 -0.05 15.79 26.49
N THR A 65 -1.22 15.16 26.42
CA THR A 65 -2.20 15.14 27.52
C THR A 65 -2.15 13.85 28.35
N ASP A 66 -1.56 12.78 27.83
CA ASP A 66 -1.40 11.50 28.53
C ASP A 66 -0.18 11.53 29.46
N PRO A 67 -0.36 11.61 30.80
CA PRO A 67 0.76 11.58 31.74
C PRO A 67 1.50 10.24 31.75
N LEU A 68 0.93 9.20 31.14
CA LEU A 68 1.49 7.86 31.02
C LEU A 68 1.93 7.52 29.59
N TRP A 69 2.15 8.52 28.72
CA TRP A 69 2.50 8.29 27.31
C TRP A 69 3.62 7.25 27.09
N GLY A 70 4.69 7.30 27.89
CA GLY A 70 5.76 6.30 27.81
C GLY A 70 5.30 4.87 28.15
N VAL A 71 4.40 4.71 29.12
CA VAL A 71 3.77 3.41 29.44
C VAL A 71 2.81 2.98 28.34
N THR A 72 2.09 3.92 27.73
CA THR A 72 1.22 3.68 26.57
C THR A 72 2.03 3.10 25.40
N LEU A 73 3.19 3.69 25.09
CA LEU A 73 4.11 3.17 24.06
C LEU A 73 4.65 1.76 24.38
N LEU A 74 5.02 1.50 25.64
CA LEU A 74 5.45 0.15 26.03
C LEU A 74 4.32 -0.89 25.94
N THR A 75 3.09 -0.47 26.20
CA THR A 75 1.90 -1.32 26.09
C THR A 75 1.59 -1.65 24.62
N GLU A 76 1.78 -0.68 23.73
CA GLU A 76 1.65 -0.87 22.28
C GLU A 76 2.66 -1.89 21.74
N ASP A 77 3.94 -1.79 22.11
CA ASP A 77 4.97 -2.77 21.72
C ASP A 77 4.61 -4.18 22.21
N PHE A 78 4.14 -4.29 23.46
CA PHE A 78 3.66 -5.56 24.00
C PHE A 78 2.45 -6.10 23.22
N LEU A 79 1.50 -5.23 22.85
CA LEU A 79 0.34 -5.61 22.05
C LEU A 79 0.75 -6.15 20.68
N PHE A 80 1.70 -5.51 19.99
CA PHE A 80 2.21 -6.02 18.71
C PHE A 80 2.91 -7.37 18.84
N LYS A 81 3.65 -7.60 19.94
CA LYS A 81 4.21 -8.94 20.27
C LYS A 81 3.12 -9.98 20.49
N VAL A 82 2.02 -9.63 21.14
CA VAL A 82 0.88 -10.52 21.31
C VAL A 82 0.21 -10.80 19.95
N LEU A 83 -0.07 -9.78 19.15
CA LEU A 83 -0.67 -9.92 17.83
C LEU A 83 0.18 -10.81 16.91
N TYR A 84 1.50 -10.64 16.92
CA TYR A 84 2.43 -11.49 16.17
C TYR A 84 2.32 -12.97 16.55
N ARG A 85 2.27 -13.28 17.86
CA ARG A 85 2.08 -14.66 18.37
C ARG A 85 0.71 -15.21 18.05
N VAL A 86 -0.34 -14.37 18.14
CA VAL A 86 -1.70 -14.78 17.80
C VAL A 86 -1.80 -15.08 16.30
N ASN A 87 -1.15 -14.30 15.44
CA ASN A 87 -1.12 -14.53 14.01
C ASN A 87 -0.40 -15.82 13.63
N SER A 88 0.71 -16.18 14.29
CA SER A 88 1.40 -17.44 14.00
C SER A 88 0.55 -18.68 14.31
N ILE A 89 -0.42 -18.56 15.21
CA ILE A 89 -1.33 -19.65 15.59
C ILE A 89 -2.63 -19.60 14.78
N TYR A 90 -3.21 -18.41 14.61
CA TYR A 90 -4.58 -18.21 14.13
C TYR A 90 -4.72 -17.43 12.82
N GLY A 91 -3.63 -16.91 12.26
CA GLY A 91 -3.64 -16.04 11.07
C GLY A 91 -4.29 -16.68 9.84
N ASN A 92 -4.15 -17.99 9.69
CA ASN A 92 -4.78 -18.74 8.59
C ASN A 92 -6.31 -18.83 8.69
N TYR A 93 -6.88 -18.53 9.87
CA TYR A 93 -8.33 -18.62 10.12
C TYR A 93 -9.01 -17.26 10.21
N SER A 94 -8.26 -16.16 10.23
CA SER A 94 -8.82 -14.80 10.41
C SER A 94 -8.03 -13.75 9.65
N ASP A 95 -8.64 -13.21 8.59
CA ASP A 95 -8.09 -12.07 7.85
C ASP A 95 -7.90 -10.83 8.74
N ILE A 96 -8.70 -10.66 9.81
CA ILE A 96 -8.55 -9.55 10.76
C ILE A 96 -7.25 -9.69 11.55
N ILE A 97 -6.94 -10.90 12.05
CA ILE A 97 -5.71 -11.14 12.80
C ILE A 97 -4.50 -10.88 11.90
N LYS A 98 -4.54 -11.38 10.67
CA LYS A 98 -3.48 -11.17 9.67
C LYS A 98 -3.34 -9.69 9.28
N ALA A 99 -4.44 -8.96 9.13
CA ALA A 99 -4.40 -7.52 8.83
C ALA A 99 -3.77 -6.68 9.95
N LEU A 100 -3.93 -7.09 11.21
CA LEU A 100 -3.36 -6.40 12.38
C LEU A 100 -1.84 -6.62 12.54
N THR A 101 -1.24 -7.59 11.84
CA THR A 101 0.21 -7.81 11.82
C THR A 101 0.91 -7.04 10.71
N PHE A 102 0.60 -5.75 10.59
CA PHE A 102 1.23 -4.83 9.64
C PHE A 102 2.61 -4.32 10.09
N THR A 103 3.09 -4.80 11.24
CA THR A 103 4.44 -4.56 11.72
C THR A 103 5.04 -5.81 12.36
N SER A 104 6.35 -6.01 12.24
CA SER A 104 7.09 -6.99 13.04
C SER A 104 7.64 -6.34 14.32
N PRO A 105 7.25 -6.81 15.51
CA PRO A 105 7.78 -6.28 16.77
C PRO A 105 9.26 -6.64 17.01
N TYR A 106 9.86 -7.42 16.12
CA TYR A 106 11.25 -7.85 16.19
C TYR A 106 12.16 -7.17 15.18
N ASN A 107 11.61 -6.26 14.36
CA ASN A 107 12.36 -5.58 13.32
C ASN A 107 12.15 -4.05 13.35
N LEU A 108 11.53 -3.51 14.40
CA LEU A 108 11.55 -2.08 14.71
C LEU A 108 12.45 -1.81 15.92
N ASP A 109 13.06 -0.62 15.96
CA ASP A 109 13.77 -0.14 17.13
C ASP A 109 12.77 0.43 18.15
N PRO A 110 12.64 -0.13 19.37
CA PRO A 110 11.73 0.38 20.39
C PRO A 110 11.99 1.84 20.78
N TYR A 111 13.24 2.33 20.62
CA TYR A 111 13.56 3.73 20.89
C TYR A 111 13.00 4.70 19.85
N LEU A 112 12.53 4.19 18.71
CA LEU A 112 11.88 4.96 17.66
C LEU A 112 10.35 4.92 17.75
N ASN A 113 9.74 4.18 18.69
CA ASN A 113 8.27 4.03 18.74
C ASN A 113 7.54 5.36 18.90
N ASP A 114 8.03 6.29 19.73
CA ASP A 114 7.43 7.63 19.86
C ASP A 114 7.41 8.37 18.51
N PHE A 115 8.53 8.30 17.78
CA PHE A 115 8.64 8.89 16.44
C PHE A 115 7.69 8.20 15.46
N LEU A 116 7.67 6.87 15.42
CA LEU A 116 6.82 6.12 14.49
C LEU A 116 5.33 6.39 14.74
N VAL A 117 4.89 6.35 15.99
CA VAL A 117 3.49 6.61 16.33
C VAL A 117 3.06 8.03 15.92
N ARG A 118 3.91 9.04 16.10
CA ARG A 118 3.60 10.44 15.75
C ARG A 118 3.68 10.74 14.26
N TYR A 119 4.60 10.11 13.53
CA TYR A 119 4.94 10.55 12.18
C TYR A 119 4.54 9.56 11.08
N THR A 120 4.25 8.30 11.39
CA THR A 120 3.77 7.33 10.40
C THR A 120 2.34 7.60 9.96
N PHE A 121 1.47 8.08 10.86
CA PHE A 121 0.08 8.41 10.54
C PHE A 121 -0.11 9.93 10.46
N ASP A 122 -0.09 10.48 9.25
CA ASP A 122 -0.20 11.93 9.04
C ASP A 122 -1.67 12.40 9.00
N SER A 123 -2.33 12.21 7.88
CA SER A 123 -3.72 12.60 7.70
C SER A 123 -4.40 11.70 6.68
N ALA A 124 -5.72 11.66 6.73
CA ALA A 124 -6.51 10.89 5.79
C ALA A 124 -7.78 11.64 5.39
N TYR A 125 -8.21 11.40 4.16
CA TYR A 125 -9.55 11.72 3.71
C TYR A 125 -10.39 10.45 3.72
N THR A 126 -11.58 10.56 4.26
CA THR A 126 -12.60 9.49 4.31
C THR A 126 -12.92 8.87 2.93
N PRO A 127 -13.02 9.66 1.83
CA PRO A 127 -13.10 9.09 0.49
C PRO A 127 -11.94 8.16 0.10
N THR A 128 -10.73 8.37 0.62
CA THR A 128 -9.60 7.44 0.41
C THR A 128 -9.88 6.10 1.05
N PHE A 129 -10.44 6.08 2.26
CA PHE A 129 -10.89 4.83 2.90
C PHE A 129 -12.04 4.19 2.14
N ALA A 130 -12.98 4.98 1.59
CA ALA A 130 -14.05 4.49 0.76
C ALA A 130 -13.53 3.81 -0.52
N GLN A 131 -12.50 4.37 -1.15
CA GLN A 131 -11.81 3.77 -2.31
C GLN A 131 -11.19 2.40 -1.96
N TYR A 132 -10.45 2.32 -0.85
CA TYR A 132 -9.84 1.06 -0.41
C TYR A 132 -10.87 0.04 0.09
N ALA A 133 -11.96 0.51 0.71
CA ALA A 133 -13.10 -0.33 1.07
C ALA A 133 -13.75 -0.94 -0.17
N ASP A 134 -13.94 -0.16 -1.25
CA ASP A 134 -14.49 -0.68 -2.51
C ASP A 134 -13.57 -1.75 -3.08
N PHE A 135 -12.26 -1.49 -3.03
CA PHE A 135 -11.27 -2.44 -3.53
C PHE A 135 -11.29 -3.76 -2.78
N GLY A 136 -11.20 -3.71 -1.45
CA GLY A 136 -11.16 -4.90 -0.62
C GLY A 136 -12.49 -5.67 -0.60
N LEU A 137 -13.62 -4.97 -0.48
CA LEU A 137 -14.94 -5.60 -0.34
C LEU A 137 -15.51 -6.09 -1.66
N ARG A 138 -15.13 -5.48 -2.79
CA ARG A 138 -15.53 -5.91 -4.13
C ARG A 138 -14.45 -6.71 -4.86
N TYR A 139 -13.31 -6.97 -4.21
CA TYR A 139 -12.17 -7.72 -4.76
C TYR A 139 -11.74 -7.19 -6.14
N THR A 140 -11.62 -5.88 -6.27
CA THR A 140 -11.31 -5.23 -7.55
C THR A 140 -10.47 -3.96 -7.35
N ALA A 141 -9.90 -3.43 -8.43
CA ALA A 141 -9.29 -2.10 -8.42
C ALA A 141 -9.84 -1.30 -9.61
N ARG A 142 -10.58 -0.23 -9.32
CA ARG A 142 -11.32 0.59 -10.30
C ARG A 142 -11.40 2.06 -9.88
N GLU A 143 -11.86 2.93 -10.76
CA GLU A 143 -12.16 4.33 -10.41
C GLU A 143 -13.10 4.43 -9.20
N TYR A 144 -12.97 5.51 -8.44
CA TYR A 144 -13.83 5.83 -7.30
C TYR A 144 -15.30 5.60 -7.62
N PHE A 145 -16.04 4.98 -6.70
CA PHE A 145 -17.35 4.43 -7.02
C PHE A 145 -18.39 5.52 -7.34
N GLU A 146 -18.18 6.79 -6.98
CA GLU A 146 -19.05 7.89 -7.42
C GLU A 146 -18.71 8.39 -8.84
N ASN A 147 -17.50 8.09 -9.34
CA ASN A 147 -17.00 8.57 -10.63
C ASN A 147 -17.40 7.72 -11.84
N GLY A 148 -18.10 6.59 -11.65
CA GLY A 148 -18.59 5.72 -12.73
C GLY A 148 -19.88 6.18 -13.42
N GLY A 149 -20.14 7.49 -13.42
CA GLY A 149 -21.33 8.07 -14.08
C GLY A 149 -22.58 8.12 -13.21
N ARG A 150 -22.46 7.96 -11.88
CA ARG A 150 -23.57 8.08 -10.92
C ARG A 150 -23.14 8.85 -9.67
N GLY A 151 -23.30 10.18 -9.68
CA GLY A 151 -22.89 11.07 -8.59
C GLY A 151 -23.87 11.12 -7.40
N TYR A 152 -24.41 9.99 -6.97
CA TYR A 152 -25.38 9.92 -5.85
C TYR A 152 -25.34 8.57 -5.10
N LEU A 153 -24.29 7.77 -5.29
CA LEU A 153 -24.20 6.45 -4.68
C LEU A 153 -23.64 6.58 -3.27
N ILE A 154 -24.26 5.93 -2.30
CA ILE A 154 -23.71 5.83 -0.93
C ILE A 154 -22.82 4.59 -0.83
N GLU A 155 -23.16 3.51 -1.53
CA GLU A 155 -22.41 2.25 -1.56
C GLU A 155 -21.95 1.95 -2.99
N PRO A 156 -20.75 1.38 -3.20
CA PRO A 156 -20.29 0.96 -4.51
C PRO A 156 -21.21 -0.12 -5.11
N PRO A 157 -21.56 0.00 -6.40
CA PRO A 157 -22.34 -1.02 -7.08
C PRO A 157 -21.49 -2.30 -7.22
N LYS A 158 -22.15 -3.45 -7.32
CA LYS A 158 -21.46 -4.70 -7.66
C LYS A 158 -20.67 -4.51 -8.96
N PRO A 159 -19.38 -4.93 -9.02
CA PRO A 159 -18.59 -4.82 -10.24
C PRO A 159 -19.26 -5.48 -11.44
N ASN A 160 -19.42 -4.72 -12.52
CA ASN A 160 -19.84 -5.24 -13.83
C ASN A 160 -18.97 -4.62 -14.95
N PRO A 161 -17.71 -5.07 -15.07
CA PRO A 161 -16.72 -4.46 -15.94
C PRO A 161 -17.19 -4.36 -17.39
N GLY A 162 -17.08 -3.16 -17.96
CA GLY A 162 -17.52 -2.86 -19.32
C GLY A 162 -18.99 -2.43 -19.45
N TYR A 163 -19.78 -2.56 -18.39
CA TYR A 163 -21.22 -2.25 -18.41
C TYR A 163 -21.67 -1.29 -17.29
N ASP A 164 -20.85 -1.07 -16.27
CA ASP A 164 -21.16 -0.22 -15.11
C ASP A 164 -20.59 1.19 -15.20
N GLY A 165 -19.82 1.51 -16.25
CA GLY A 165 -19.26 2.84 -16.49
C GLY A 165 -17.93 3.13 -15.78
N TYR A 166 -17.40 2.20 -14.97
CA TYR A 166 -16.14 2.39 -14.25
C TYR A 166 -14.94 1.94 -15.07
N TYR A 167 -13.82 2.64 -14.94
CA TYR A 167 -12.54 2.16 -15.43
C TYR A 167 -11.88 1.21 -14.42
N TYR A 168 -11.66 -0.04 -14.82
CA TYR A 168 -11.01 -1.06 -14.00
C TYR A 168 -9.49 -1.05 -14.20
N TYR A 169 -8.74 -0.58 -13.20
CA TYR A 169 -7.28 -0.56 -13.21
C TYR A 169 -6.70 -1.96 -13.41
N ILE A 170 -7.22 -2.95 -12.67
CA ILE A 170 -6.74 -4.33 -12.71
C ILE A 170 -6.84 -4.96 -14.11
N TYR A 171 -7.83 -4.59 -14.92
CA TYR A 171 -8.00 -5.11 -16.29
C TYR A 171 -7.18 -4.36 -17.34
N ASN A 172 -6.61 -3.23 -16.95
CA ASN A 172 -5.80 -2.39 -17.82
C ASN A 172 -4.32 -2.44 -17.48
N MET A 173 -3.89 -3.30 -16.55
CA MET A 173 -2.48 -3.44 -16.15
C MET A 173 -1.54 -3.73 -17.32
N LYS A 174 -1.99 -4.48 -18.34
CA LYS A 174 -1.23 -4.69 -19.58
C LYS A 174 -0.79 -3.40 -20.30
N LYS A 175 -1.42 -2.26 -20.03
CA LYS A 175 -1.01 -0.96 -20.59
C LYS A 175 0.22 -0.37 -19.90
N VAL A 176 0.60 -0.89 -18.73
CA VAL A 176 1.79 -0.47 -17.98
C VAL A 176 3.00 -1.26 -18.49
N LYS A 177 3.94 -0.56 -19.15
CA LYS A 177 5.16 -1.16 -19.73
C LYS A 177 6.45 -0.82 -18.98
N VAL A 178 6.41 0.19 -18.12
CA VAL A 178 7.59 0.66 -17.38
C VAL A 178 8.09 -0.44 -16.42
N PRO A 179 9.41 -0.47 -16.12
CA PRO A 179 9.96 -1.44 -15.18
C PRO A 179 9.54 -1.14 -13.75
N PHE A 180 9.31 -2.19 -12.97
CA PHE A 180 8.99 -2.09 -11.55
C PHE A 180 10.07 -2.79 -10.71
N VAL A 181 10.47 -2.15 -9.61
CA VAL A 181 11.06 -2.85 -8.46
C VAL A 181 10.05 -2.83 -7.33
N THR A 182 9.66 -4.02 -6.86
CA THR A 182 8.65 -4.17 -5.81
C THR A 182 9.23 -4.85 -4.57
N VAL A 183 9.12 -4.20 -3.43
CA VAL A 183 9.53 -4.75 -2.13
C VAL A 183 8.27 -5.09 -1.37
N LEU A 184 8.19 -6.31 -0.85
CA LEU A 184 7.01 -6.87 -0.20
C LEU A 184 7.35 -7.35 1.20
N SER A 185 6.38 -7.30 2.11
CA SER A 185 6.53 -7.75 3.49
C SER A 185 6.08 -9.21 3.68
N GLU A 186 6.79 -9.98 4.51
CA GLU A 186 6.48 -11.41 4.74
C GLU A 186 5.18 -11.61 5.55
N LEU A 187 4.88 -10.71 6.49
CA LEU A 187 3.71 -10.86 7.36
C LEU A 187 2.38 -10.64 6.63
N ASP A 188 2.43 -10.08 5.41
CA ASP A 188 1.25 -9.85 4.55
C ASP A 188 0.13 -9.04 5.24
N GLY A 189 0.49 -8.23 6.25
CA GLY A 189 -0.45 -7.35 6.95
C GLY A 189 -0.81 -6.18 6.04
N LEU A 190 -2.11 -5.97 5.80
CA LEU A 190 -2.69 -4.96 4.87
C LEU A 190 -2.42 -5.22 3.38
N VAL A 191 -1.27 -5.79 3.02
CA VAL A 191 -0.86 -6.07 1.64
C VAL A 191 -0.44 -7.54 1.52
N LYS A 192 -1.14 -8.33 0.70
CA LYS A 192 -0.79 -9.74 0.47
C LYS A 192 0.24 -9.84 -0.66
N SER A 193 1.43 -10.36 -0.39
CA SER A 193 2.54 -10.47 -1.35
C SER A 193 2.14 -11.20 -2.64
N ASP A 194 1.52 -12.38 -2.51
CA ASP A 194 1.06 -13.18 -3.65
C ASP A 194 0.05 -12.44 -4.53
N GLN A 195 -0.79 -11.61 -3.89
CA GLN A 195 -1.76 -10.80 -4.60
C GLN A 195 -1.09 -9.70 -5.40
N ILE A 196 -0.10 -9.01 -4.84
CA ILE A 196 0.66 -8.00 -5.58
C ILE A 196 1.46 -8.63 -6.72
N ILE A 197 2.09 -9.78 -6.49
CA ILE A 197 2.80 -10.50 -7.55
C ILE A 197 1.85 -10.82 -8.71
N ARG A 198 0.66 -11.35 -8.43
CA ARG A 198 -0.33 -11.71 -9.45
C ARG A 198 -0.95 -10.49 -10.13
N ASP A 199 -1.48 -9.54 -9.35
CA ASP A 199 -2.37 -8.48 -9.84
C ASP A 199 -1.63 -7.22 -10.29
N LEU A 200 -0.34 -7.07 -9.91
CA LEU A 200 0.52 -5.95 -10.32
C LEU A 200 1.68 -6.44 -11.20
N MET A 201 2.56 -7.30 -10.66
CA MET A 201 3.82 -7.65 -11.32
C MET A 201 3.63 -8.55 -12.55
N GLN A 202 2.75 -9.56 -12.44
CA GLN A 202 2.47 -10.49 -13.52
C GLN A 202 1.36 -9.98 -14.47
N ALA A 203 0.49 -9.09 -13.99
CA ALA A 203 -0.61 -8.54 -14.79
C ALA A 203 -0.20 -7.44 -15.76
N LYS A 204 0.92 -6.76 -15.50
CA LYS A 204 1.44 -5.70 -16.38
C LYS A 204 2.15 -6.27 -17.61
N THR A 205 2.50 -5.40 -18.57
CA THR A 205 3.38 -5.84 -19.67
C THR A 205 4.76 -6.18 -19.09
N PRO A 206 5.30 -7.40 -19.31
CA PRO A 206 6.59 -7.81 -18.78
C PRO A 206 7.72 -6.91 -19.26
N HIS A 207 8.66 -6.59 -18.37
CA HIS A 207 9.87 -5.85 -18.67
C HIS A 207 11.11 -6.58 -18.11
N PRO A 208 12.25 -6.63 -18.81
CA PRO A 208 13.45 -7.36 -18.35
C PRO A 208 14.03 -6.90 -17.01
N LEU A 209 13.74 -5.65 -16.61
CA LEU A 209 14.15 -5.08 -15.32
C LEU A 209 13.07 -5.19 -14.24
N ASP A 210 11.97 -5.92 -14.47
CA ASP A 210 11.01 -6.17 -13.39
C ASP A 210 11.64 -7.06 -12.32
N ARG A 211 11.59 -6.60 -11.07
CA ARG A 211 12.08 -7.35 -9.92
C ARG A 211 11.11 -7.22 -8.77
N TYR A 212 10.98 -8.28 -7.99
CA TYR A 212 10.33 -8.21 -6.69
C TYR A 212 11.08 -9.05 -5.66
N ARG A 213 10.97 -8.67 -4.39
CA ARG A 213 11.54 -9.41 -3.26
C ARG A 213 10.61 -9.31 -2.05
N ILE A 214 10.31 -10.46 -1.45
CA ILE A 214 9.68 -10.53 -0.13
C ILE A 214 10.79 -10.47 0.91
N ILE A 215 10.69 -9.53 1.84
CA ILE A 215 11.69 -9.32 2.89
C ILE A 215 11.27 -10.10 4.14
N PRO A 216 12.12 -11.02 4.64
CA PRO A 216 11.75 -11.87 5.76
C PRO A 216 11.59 -11.07 7.06
N ASN A 217 10.73 -11.53 7.96
CA ASN A 217 10.46 -10.94 9.27
C ASN A 217 10.07 -9.44 9.20
N THR A 218 9.32 -9.04 8.17
CA THR A 218 8.85 -7.65 8.00
C THR A 218 7.34 -7.61 7.88
N GLY A 219 6.72 -6.58 8.45
CA GLY A 219 5.39 -6.11 8.09
C GLY A 219 5.44 -4.89 7.16
N HIS A 220 4.27 -4.32 6.86
CA HIS A 220 4.10 -3.12 6.03
C HIS A 220 5.00 -1.95 6.46
N VAL A 221 5.02 -1.64 7.76
CA VAL A 221 5.75 -0.48 8.32
C VAL A 221 7.27 -0.74 8.35
N ASP A 222 7.68 -2.00 8.44
CA ASP A 222 9.08 -2.40 8.54
C ASP A 222 9.86 -2.17 7.26
N LEU A 223 9.22 -2.14 6.09
CA LEU A 223 9.97 -1.99 4.83
C LEU A 223 10.74 -0.65 4.75
N PRO A 224 10.14 0.51 5.09
CA PRO A 224 10.88 1.76 5.16
C PRO A 224 11.57 2.02 6.52
N PHE A 225 11.06 1.47 7.63
CA PHE A 225 11.51 1.85 8.98
C PHE A 225 12.20 0.74 9.78
N GLY A 226 12.25 -0.47 9.24
CA GLY A 226 12.78 -1.63 9.93
C GLY A 226 14.29 -1.62 10.06
N LEU A 227 14.79 -2.33 11.07
CA LEU A 227 16.22 -2.51 11.35
C LEU A 227 16.96 -3.15 10.16
N ASN A 228 16.28 -4.00 9.40
CA ASN A 228 16.81 -4.62 8.19
C ASN A 228 16.62 -3.78 6.91
N ALA A 229 15.88 -2.66 6.94
CA ALA A 229 15.68 -1.83 5.74
C ALA A 229 17.01 -1.34 5.13
N PRO A 230 18.02 -0.90 5.91
CA PRO A 230 19.33 -0.52 5.40
C PRO A 230 20.15 -1.67 4.80
N THR A 231 19.89 -2.91 5.18
CA THR A 231 20.67 -4.08 4.74
C THR A 231 19.99 -4.87 3.63
N ASP A 232 18.66 -4.86 3.56
CA ASP A 232 17.89 -5.68 2.63
C ASP A 232 17.06 -4.86 1.64
N VAL A 233 16.33 -3.84 2.11
CA VAL A 233 15.38 -3.07 1.28
C VAL A 233 16.10 -2.07 0.39
N PHE A 234 16.84 -1.13 0.99
CA PHE A 234 17.49 -0.06 0.23
C PHE A 234 18.60 -0.57 -0.69
N PRO A 235 19.44 -1.55 -0.31
CA PRO A 235 20.42 -2.12 -1.24
C PRO A 235 19.78 -2.82 -2.44
N PHE A 236 18.65 -3.51 -2.26
CA PHE A 236 17.92 -4.15 -3.37
C PHE A 236 17.38 -3.12 -4.37
N ILE A 237 16.79 -2.02 -3.86
CA ILE A 237 16.33 -0.90 -4.69
C ILE A 237 17.52 -0.21 -5.37
N GLY A 238 18.62 0.01 -4.64
CA GLY A 238 19.84 0.63 -5.15
C GLY A 238 20.44 -0.12 -6.34
N GLN A 239 20.59 -1.45 -6.21
CA GLN A 239 21.08 -2.28 -7.31
C GLN A 239 20.18 -2.19 -8.55
N TRP A 240 18.85 -2.17 -8.36
CA TRP A 240 17.93 -2.01 -9.47
C TRP A 240 18.04 -0.63 -10.14
N LEU A 241 18.25 0.43 -9.34
CA LEU A 241 18.47 1.78 -9.86
C LEU A 241 19.75 1.86 -10.71
N ASP A 242 20.82 1.18 -10.31
CA ASP A 242 22.07 1.12 -11.08
C ASP A 242 21.87 0.39 -12.41
N ASP A 243 21.14 -0.73 -12.41
CA ASP A 243 20.81 -1.46 -13.63
C ASP A 243 19.91 -0.63 -14.57
N LEU A 244 18.96 0.13 -14.00
CA LEU A 244 18.10 1.05 -14.75
C LEU A 244 18.93 2.17 -15.40
N LYS A 245 19.86 2.78 -14.64
CA LYS A 245 20.75 3.82 -15.17
C LYS A 245 21.63 3.29 -16.29
N ALA A 246 22.22 2.11 -16.11
CA ALA A 246 23.05 1.45 -17.12
C ALA A 246 22.28 1.19 -18.41
N GLN A 247 21.03 0.70 -18.32
CA GLN A 247 20.17 0.46 -19.50
C GLN A 247 19.87 1.75 -20.27
N LYS A 248 19.74 2.89 -19.58
CA LYS A 248 19.42 4.19 -20.17
C LYS A 248 20.66 4.99 -20.60
N GLY A 249 21.87 4.47 -20.37
CA GLY A 249 23.12 5.16 -20.69
C GLY A 249 23.41 6.36 -19.78
N TYR A 250 22.80 6.42 -18.59
CA TYR A 250 23.17 7.41 -17.58
C TYR A 250 24.48 7.00 -16.92
N THR A 251 25.39 7.95 -16.70
CA THR A 251 26.64 7.69 -16.00
C THR A 251 26.34 7.36 -14.53
N VAL A 252 26.73 6.16 -14.09
CA VAL A 252 26.70 5.78 -12.68
C VAL A 252 27.90 6.45 -12.01
N THR A 253 27.66 7.49 -11.21
CA THR A 253 28.69 8.06 -10.34
C THR A 253 28.75 7.20 -9.07
N PRO A 254 29.89 6.61 -8.72
CA PRO A 254 30.04 5.93 -7.42
C PRO A 254 29.85 6.95 -6.29
N HIS A 255 29.08 6.59 -5.27
CA HIS A 255 29.01 7.28 -3.99
C HIS A 255 29.71 6.46 -2.92
#